data_AF-A0A5K1ISI5-F1
#
_entry.id   AF-A0A5K1ISI5-F1
#
_cell.length_a   1.000
_cell.length_b   1.000
_cell.length_c   1.000
_cell.angle_alpha   90.00
_cell.angle_beta   90.00
_cell.angle_gamma   90.00
#
_symmetry.space_group_name_H-M   'P 1'
#
loop_
_entity.id
_entity.type
_entity.pdbx_description
1 polymer ?
#
loop_
_entity_poly.entity_id
_entity_poly.type
_entity_poly.pdbx_seq_one_letter_code
_entity_poly.pdbx_strand_id
1 'polypeptide(L)' 'MLNDQIIADNRALIARNRELECELASLKAKLGAVSRIADKYHDRASTILEGWGDKPMGGTDLGRFHAFEQMVGEIREVLG' A
#
# COMPACT_ATOMS: atom_id res chain seq x y z
N MET A 1 36.18 20.19 -23.64
CA MET A 1 36.27 20.26 -22.16
C MET A 1 34.95 20.64 -21.51
N LEU A 2 34.47 21.90 -21.58
CA LEU A 2 33.17 22.27 -20.96
C LEU A 2 31.99 21.49 -21.54
N ASN A 3 31.99 21.27 -22.87
CA ASN A 3 30.92 20.55 -23.55
C ASN A 3 30.89 19.05 -23.19
N ASP A 4 32.05 18.43 -22.97
CA ASP A 4 32.16 17.02 -22.62
C ASP A 4 31.66 16.76 -21.20
N GLN A 5 31.93 17.69 -20.28
CA GLN A 5 31.41 17.64 -18.92
C GLN A 5 29.88 17.75 -18.90
N ILE A 6 29.32 18.71 -19.65
CA ILE A 6 27.86 18.87 -19.76
C ILE A 6 27.20 17.61 -20.32
N ILE A 7 27.84 16.96 -21.31
CA ILE A 7 27.34 15.70 -21.88
C ILE A 7 27.38 14.58 -20.83
N ALA A 8 28.45 14.50 -20.04
CA ALA A 8 28.58 13.51 -18.96
C ALA A 8 27.51 13.72 -17.87
N ASP A 9 27.32 14.96 -17.42
CA ASP A 9 26.35 15.32 -16.39
C ASP A 9 24.91 15.02 -16.85
N ASN A 10 24.58 15.37 -18.10
CA ASN A 10 23.26 15.06 -18.66
C ASN A 10 23.00 13.55 -18.74
N ARG A 11 24.01 12.74 -19.07
CA ARG A 11 23.86 11.27 -19.06
C ARG A 11 23.60 10.74 -17.66
N ALA A 12 24.30 11.26 -16.65
CA ALA A 12 24.08 10.90 -15.25
C ALA A 12 22.66 11.28 -14.79
N LEU A 13 22.19 12.47 -15.14
CA LEU A 13 20.81 12.91 -14.84
C LEU A 13 19.76 12.02 -15.52
N ILE A 14 19.96 11.64 -16.78
CA ILE A 14 19.05 10.72 -17.48
C ILE A 14 19.02 9.36 -16.81
N ALA A 15 20.17 8.83 -16.40
CA ALA A 15 20.23 7.56 -15.68
C ALA A 15 19.45 7.64 -14.35
N ARG A 16 19.66 8.71 -13.57
CA ARG A 16 18.94 8.90 -12.31
C ARG A 16 17.44 9.10 -12.51
N ASN A 17 17.03 9.82 -13.57
CA ASN A 17 15.61 9.98 -13.89
C ASN A 17 14.95 8.64 -14.21
N ARG A 18 15.63 7.74 -14.94
CA ARG A 18 15.11 6.39 -15.20
C ARG A 18 14.97 5.56 -13.92
N GLU A 19 15.94 5.64 -13.01
CA GLU A 19 15.85 4.98 -11.71
C GLU A 19 14.63 5.49 -10.92
N LEU A 20 14.46 6.81 -10.86
CA LEU A 20 13.32 7.44 -10.18
C LEU A 20 11.97 7.06 -10.80
N GLU A 21 11.90 6.92 -12.13
CA GLU A 21 10.70 6.43 -12.82
C GLU A 21 10.37 4.99 -12.43
N CYS A 22 11.38 4.12 -12.30
CA CYS A 22 11.21 2.76 -11.81
C CYS A 22 10.77 2.73 -10.34
N GLU A 23 11.41 3.52 -9.48
CA GLU A 23 11.04 3.67 -8.06
C GLU A 23 9.58 4.14 -7.93
N LEU A 24 9.18 5.14 -8.71
CA LEU A 24 7.81 5.68 -8.72
C LEU A 24 6.79 4.64 -9.20
N ALA A 25 7.11 3.88 -10.24
CA ALA A 25 6.23 2.81 -10.74
C ALA A 25 6.02 1.73 -9.66
N SER A 26 7.08 1.34 -8.96
CA SER A 26 7.02 0.39 -7.85
C SER A 26 6.15 0.91 -6.70
N LEU A 27 6.35 2.17 -6.29
CA LEU A 27 5.54 2.80 -5.24
C LEU A 27 4.06 2.90 -5.62
N LYS A 28 3.74 3.24 -6.87
CA LYS A 28 2.36 3.25 -7.37
C LYS A 28 1.71 1.87 -7.32
N ALA A 29 2.45 0.82 -7.65
CA ALA A 29 1.97 -0.55 -7.55
C ALA A 29 1.70 -0.96 -6.10
N LYS A 30 2.63 -0.65 -5.18
CA LYS A 30 2.46 -0.89 -3.74
C LYS A 30 1.24 -0.14 -3.19
N LEU A 31 1.08 1.13 -3.54
CA LEU A 31 -0.09 1.94 -3.13
C LEU A 31 -1.40 1.32 -3.64
N GLY A 32 -1.46 0.93 -4.92
CA GLY A 32 -2.65 0.29 -5.47
C GLY A 32 -2.99 -1.04 -4.80
N ALA A 33 -2.00 -1.82 -4.40
CA ALA A 33 -2.21 -3.05 -3.64
C ALA A 33 -2.73 -2.77 -2.22
N VAL A 34 -2.17 -1.78 -1.51
CA VAL A 34 -2.66 -1.35 -0.19
C VAL A 34 -4.10 -0.82 -0.27
N SER A 35 -4.45 -0.04 -1.29
CA SER A 35 -5.83 0.42 -1.49
C SER A 35 -6.81 -0.74 -1.65
N ARG A 36 -6.47 -1.77 -2.45
CA ARG A 36 -7.31 -2.97 -2.59
C ARG A 36 -7.48 -3.75 -1.29
N ILE A 37 -6.42 -3.81 -0.47
CA ILE A 37 -6.49 -4.41 0.86
C ILE A 37 -7.47 -3.59 1.72
N ALA A 38 -7.33 -2.26 1.73
CA ALA A 38 -8.24 -1.39 2.47
C ALA A 38 -9.70 -1.57 2.04
N ASP A 39 -9.98 -1.61 0.73
CA ASP A 39 -11.33 -1.83 0.18
C ASP A 39 -11.91 -3.19 0.64
N LYS A 40 -11.13 -4.26 0.50
CA LYS A 40 -11.50 -5.63 0.94
C LYS A 40 -11.91 -5.67 2.42
N TYR A 41 -11.18 -4.96 3.29
CA TYR A 41 -11.48 -4.94 4.72
C TYR A 41 -12.57 -3.93 5.08
N HIS A 42 -12.77 -2.86 4.29
CA HIS A 42 -13.89 -1.95 4.42
C HIS A 42 -15.23 -2.66 4.14
N ASP A 43 -15.33 -3.42 3.05
CA ASP A 43 -16.53 -4.21 2.70
C ASP A 43 -16.86 -5.25 3.78
N ARG A 44 -15.82 -5.87 4.34
CA ARG A 44 -15.96 -6.83 5.44
C ARG A 44 -16.43 -6.16 6.72
N ALA A 45 -15.95 -4.95 7.03
CA ALA A 45 -16.39 -4.17 8.17
C ALA A 45 -17.85 -3.70 8.03
N SER A 46 -18.27 -3.25 6.85
CA SER A 46 -19.65 -2.85 6.54
C SER A 46 -20.64 -4.01 6.66
N THR A 47 -20.29 -5.18 6.11
CA THR A 47 -21.09 -6.42 6.26
C THR A 47 -21.25 -6.81 7.73
N ILE A 48 -20.20 -6.63 8.53
CA ILE A 48 -20.26 -6.88 9.97
C ILE A 48 -21.16 -5.87 10.65
N LEU A 49 -21.09 -4.57 10.30
CA LEU A 49 -21.89 -3.47 10.87
C LEU A 49 -23.39 -3.62 10.59
N GLU A 50 -23.80 -4.05 9.39
CA GLU A 50 -25.21 -4.31 9.06
C GLU A 50 -25.83 -5.44 9.88
N GLY A 51 -25.01 -6.35 10.43
CA GLY A 51 -25.43 -7.39 11.36
C GLY A 51 -25.68 -6.93 12.81
N TRP A 52 -25.42 -5.66 13.15
CA TRP A 52 -25.56 -5.09 14.50
C TRP A 52 -27.00 -4.73 14.89
N GLY A 53 -27.93 -5.67 14.73
CA GLY A 53 -29.19 -5.61 15.45
C GLY A 53 -28.95 -5.76 16.97
N ASP A 54 -28.76 -4.63 17.66
CA ASP A 54 -29.05 -4.33 19.08
C ASP A 54 -28.66 -5.40 20.14
N LYS A 55 -27.46 -6.01 20.04
CA LYS A 55 -26.94 -6.93 21.08
C LYS A 55 -25.54 -6.55 21.56
N PRO A 56 -25.27 -6.66 22.88
CA PRO A 56 -24.01 -6.25 23.49
C PRO A 56 -22.85 -7.16 23.04
N MET A 57 -21.65 -6.57 22.95
CA MET A 57 -20.40 -7.21 22.54
C MET A 57 -20.18 -8.57 23.24
N GLY A 58 -20.13 -9.62 22.43
CA GLY A 58 -19.73 -10.97 22.83
C GLY A 58 -19.12 -11.71 21.65
N GLY A 59 -17.98 -12.39 21.88
CA GLY A 59 -17.27 -13.29 20.94
C GLY A 59 -16.72 -12.68 19.63
N THR A 60 -17.30 -11.58 19.17
CA THR A 60 -17.07 -10.93 17.86
C THR A 60 -15.86 -9.99 17.86
N ASP A 61 -15.38 -9.55 19.01
CA ASP A 61 -14.23 -8.64 19.11
C ASP A 61 -12.89 -9.33 18.83
N LEU A 62 -12.75 -10.62 19.17
CA LEU A 62 -11.58 -11.44 18.81
C LEU A 62 -11.47 -11.66 17.29
N GLY A 63 -12.61 -11.87 16.62
CA GLY A 63 -12.64 -11.98 15.15
C GLY A 63 -12.26 -10.67 14.45
N ARG A 64 -12.62 -9.52 15.05
CA ARG A 64 -12.23 -8.18 14.56
C ARG A 64 -10.75 -7.91 14.75
N PHE A 65 -10.22 -8.22 15.93
CA PHE A 65 -8.79 -8.10 16.21
C PHE A 65 -7.99 -8.98 15.23
N HIS A 66 -8.44 -10.21 14.98
CA HIS A 66 -7.81 -11.08 14.01
C HIS A 66 -7.88 -10.56 12.57
N ALA A 67 -9.02 -10.00 12.14
CA ALA A 67 -9.13 -9.39 10.81
C ALA A 67 -8.24 -8.14 10.66
N PHE A 68 -8.10 -7.35 11.73
CA PHE A 68 -7.19 -6.20 11.75
C PHE A 68 -5.72 -6.64 11.70
N GLU A 69 -5.32 -7.61 12.51
CA GLU A 69 -3.97 -8.22 12.46
C GLU A 69 -3.67 -8.79 11.06
N GLN A 70 -4.65 -9.46 10.43
CA GLN A 70 -4.51 -9.98 9.08
C GLN A 70 -4.31 -8.86 8.04
N MET A 71 -5.09 -7.78 8.12
CA MET A 71 -4.93 -6.61 7.26
C MET A 71 -3.55 -5.97 7.41
N VAL A 72 -3.09 -5.78 8.65
CA VAL A 72 -1.77 -5.21 8.95
C VAL A 72 -0.64 -6.12 8.43
N GLY A 73 -0.82 -7.44 8.51
CA GLY A 73 0.08 -8.42 7.90
C GLY A 73 0.17 -8.28 6.38
N GLU A 74 -0.98 -8.27 5.69
CA GLU A 74 -1.05 -8.10 4.23
C GLU A 74 -0.40 -6.77 3.78
N ILE A 75 -0.63 -5.67 4.51
CA ILE A 75 0.01 -4.37 4.23
C ILE A 75 1.53 -4.45 4.43
N ARG A 76 2.01 -5.12 5.48
CA ARG A 76 3.44 -5.26 5.76
C ARG A 76 4.16 -6.04 4.65
N GLU A 77 3.53 -7.09 4.13
CA GLU A 77 4.08 -7.88 3.01
C GLU A 77 4.20 -7.06 1.71
N VAL A 78 3.23 -6.18 1.44
CA VAL A 78 3.25 -5.31 0.25
C VAL A 78 4.27 -4.18 0.39
N LEU A 79 4.45 -3.66 1.60
CA LEU A 79 5.33 -2.52 1.85
C LEU A 79 6.79 -2.91 2.10
N GLY A 80 7.05 -4.12 2.62
CA GLY A 80 8.39 -4.71 2.77
C GLY A 80 9.14 -4.87 1.46
#